data_AF-A0A5J4SFC2-F1
#
_entry.id   AF-A0A5J4SFC2-F1
#
_cell.length_a   1.000
_cell.length_b   1.000
_cell.length_c   1.000
_cell.angle_alpha   90.00
_cell.angle_beta   90.00
_cell.angle_gamma   90.00
#
_symmetry.space_group_name_H-M   'P 1'
#
loop_
_entity.id
_entity.type
_entity.pdbx_description
1 polymer ?
#
loop_
_entity_poly.entity_id
_entity_poly.type
_entity_poly.pdbx_seq_one_letter_code
_entity_poly.pdbx_strand_id
1 'polypeptide(L)'
;MNPTINCYLRLERILNKEKKTARYDCTAFAGYYPPLETLKNNKGQLFFYLNRSRNDKSTTPEHYLQASKDSMNLTGLFHYWEDGKMSGFCSGYPSTKEIFDNKKKTPNPFYENRNDAFLFIIYWDKEAQEPIPTPTAIEMIVLQNTKVLIDAYRKQLMLGGFDEELNMLRGQAKPIFKY
;
A
#
# COMPACT_ATOMS: atom_id res chain seq x y z
N MET A 1 -10.41 20.99 3.63
CA MET A 1 -9.26 21.25 2.74
C MET A 1 -8.83 19.89 2.19
N ASN A 2 -8.83 19.73 0.86
CA ASN A 2 -8.39 18.47 0.25
C ASN A 2 -6.86 18.38 0.35
N PRO A 3 -6.33 17.24 0.80
CA PRO A 3 -4.89 17.07 0.95
C PRO A 3 -4.22 16.96 -0.42
N THR A 4 -2.95 17.35 -0.50
CA THR A 4 -2.15 17.10 -1.70
C THR A 4 -1.94 15.60 -1.88
N ILE A 5 -2.33 15.08 -3.05
CA ILE A 5 -2.07 13.69 -3.44
C ILE A 5 -0.76 13.65 -4.23
N ASN A 6 0.26 12.98 -3.70
CA ASN A 6 1.55 12.82 -4.36
C ASN A 6 1.49 11.81 -5.51
N CYS A 7 0.88 10.65 -5.26
CA CYS A 7 0.75 9.61 -6.27
C CYS A 7 -0.41 8.65 -6.02
N TYR A 8 -0.70 7.88 -7.06
CA TYR A 8 -1.64 6.76 -7.10
C TYR A 8 -0.94 5.52 -7.65
N LEU A 9 -1.27 4.35 -7.08
CA LEU A 9 -0.86 3.04 -7.56
C LEU A 9 -2.07 2.12 -7.68
N ARG A 10 -2.11 1.34 -8.76
CA ARG A 10 -2.92 0.13 -8.89
C ARG A 10 -2.00 -1.09 -8.78
N LEU A 11 -2.23 -1.92 -7.77
CA LEU A 11 -1.50 -3.15 -7.52
C LEU A 11 -2.41 -4.34 -7.82
N GLU A 12 -2.03 -5.21 -8.75
CA GLU A 12 -2.84 -6.37 -9.15
C GLU A 12 -2.19 -7.67 -8.70
N ARG A 13 -3.00 -8.58 -8.15
CA ARG A 13 -2.51 -9.87 -7.69
C ARG A 13 -2.06 -10.70 -8.87
N ILE A 14 -0.80 -11.12 -8.85
CA ILE A 14 -0.31 -12.14 -9.77
C ILE A 14 -0.64 -13.51 -9.19
N LEU A 15 -1.46 -14.28 -9.91
CA LEU A 15 -1.80 -15.66 -9.57
C LEU A 15 -0.59 -16.57 -9.79
N ASN A 16 0.33 -16.56 -8.84
CA ASN A 16 1.46 -17.46 -8.85
C ASN A 16 1.12 -18.67 -7.98
N LYS A 17 0.62 -19.74 -8.62
CA LYS A 17 0.14 -20.97 -7.95
C LYS A 17 1.20 -21.64 -7.06
N GLU A 18 2.48 -21.33 -7.25
CA GLU A 18 3.61 -21.96 -6.54
C GLU A 18 4.02 -21.22 -5.26
N LYS A 19 3.66 -19.93 -5.08
CA LYS A 19 4.11 -19.13 -3.94
C LYS A 19 3.00 -18.92 -2.91
N LYS A 20 3.32 -19.23 -1.64
CA LYS A 20 2.39 -19.07 -0.50
C LYS A 20 1.99 -17.62 -0.21
N THR A 21 2.90 -16.66 -0.46
CA THR A 21 2.65 -15.24 -0.17
C THR A 21 2.09 -14.54 -1.40
N ALA A 22 0.95 -13.86 -1.24
CA ALA A 22 0.31 -13.12 -2.33
C ALA A 22 1.22 -11.97 -2.80
N ARG A 23 1.52 -11.97 -4.10
CA ARG A 23 2.31 -10.96 -4.80
C ARG A 23 1.38 -10.02 -5.56
N TYR A 24 1.63 -8.73 -5.45
CA TYR A 24 0.89 -7.68 -6.13
C TYR A 24 1.84 -6.81 -6.94
N ASP A 25 1.64 -6.79 -8.24
CA ASP A 25 2.46 -6.05 -9.17
C ASP A 25 1.81 -4.69 -9.42
N CYS A 26 2.59 -3.61 -9.36
CA CYS A 26 2.08 -2.31 -9.73
C CYS A 26 1.90 -2.29 -11.26
N THR A 27 0.66 -2.17 -11.70
CA THR A 27 0.27 -2.21 -13.12
C THR A 27 -0.14 -0.84 -13.63
N ALA A 28 -0.48 0.11 -12.76
CA ALA A 28 -0.75 1.49 -13.12
C ALA A 28 -0.25 2.46 -12.05
N PHE A 29 0.29 3.60 -12.49
CA PHE A 29 0.84 4.65 -11.62
C PHE A 29 0.53 6.05 -12.16
N ALA A 30 0.13 6.97 -11.29
CA ALA A 30 -0.01 8.39 -11.59
C ALA A 30 0.65 9.25 -10.51
N GLY A 31 1.08 10.46 -10.88
CA GLY A 31 1.75 11.40 -9.97
C GLY A 31 3.26 11.15 -9.85
N TYR A 32 3.82 11.51 -8.71
CA TYR A 32 5.25 11.36 -8.43
C TYR A 32 5.51 11.17 -6.93
N TYR A 33 6.21 10.11 -6.59
CA TYR A 33 6.62 9.84 -5.21
C TYR A 33 8.01 9.17 -5.18
N PRO A 34 9.09 9.97 -5.08
CA PRO A 34 10.47 9.51 -5.26
C PRO A 34 10.85 8.25 -4.48
N PRO A 35 10.43 8.05 -3.21
CA PRO A 35 10.80 6.86 -2.46
C PRO A 35 10.43 5.53 -3.14
N LEU A 36 9.34 5.50 -3.93
CA LEU A 36 8.92 4.27 -4.64
C LEU A 36 9.85 3.90 -5.79
N GLU A 37 10.55 4.85 -6.40
CA GLU A 37 11.55 4.57 -7.44
C GLU A 37 12.69 3.72 -6.89
N THR A 38 13.05 3.94 -5.63
CA THR A 38 14.10 3.17 -4.95
C THR A 38 13.72 1.71 -4.75
N LEU A 39 12.41 1.39 -4.77
CA LEU A 39 11.87 0.04 -4.57
C LEU A 39 11.78 -0.77 -5.87
N LYS A 40 11.95 -0.14 -7.02
CA LYS A 40 11.97 -0.86 -8.30
C LYS A 40 13.16 -1.81 -8.35
N ASN A 41 12.92 -3.02 -8.86
CA ASN A 41 13.99 -3.98 -9.12
C ASN A 41 14.80 -3.57 -10.36
N ASN A 42 15.84 -4.34 -10.68
CA ASN A 42 16.73 -4.07 -11.83
C ASN A 42 16.01 -4.10 -13.19
N LYS A 43 14.82 -4.69 -13.27
CA LYS A 43 13.96 -4.70 -14.47
C LYS A 43 13.01 -3.51 -14.53
N GLY A 44 13.01 -2.64 -13.51
CA GLY A 44 12.05 -1.53 -13.37
C GLY A 44 10.68 -1.95 -12.81
N GLN A 45 10.51 -3.20 -12.39
CA GLN A 45 9.25 -3.67 -11.79
C GLN A 45 9.13 -3.17 -10.36
N LEU A 46 7.95 -2.68 -10.00
CA LEU A 46 7.55 -2.40 -8.62
C LEU A 46 6.48 -3.41 -8.23
N PHE A 47 6.75 -4.21 -7.20
CA PHE A 47 5.79 -5.17 -6.68
C PHE A 47 5.99 -5.42 -5.19
N PHE A 48 4.90 -5.81 -4.54
CA PHE A 48 4.81 -5.99 -3.11
C PHE A 48 4.27 -7.37 -2.76
N TYR A 49 4.66 -7.86 -1.59
CA TYR A 49 4.09 -9.04 -0.97
C TYR A 49 3.20 -8.64 0.19
N LEU A 50 1.96 -9.13 0.20
CA LEU A 50 1.07 -9.00 1.34
C LEU A 50 1.40 -10.10 2.36
N ASN A 51 1.91 -9.70 3.50
CA ASN A 51 2.34 -10.60 4.56
C ASN A 51 1.47 -10.43 5.81
N ARG A 52 1.33 -11.53 6.56
CA ARG A 52 0.75 -11.51 7.91
C ARG A 52 1.85 -11.28 8.93
N SER A 53 1.62 -10.36 9.86
CA SER A 53 2.47 -10.14 11.02
C SER A 53 2.50 -11.40 11.88
N ARG A 54 3.69 -11.72 12.42
CA ARG A 54 3.86 -12.77 13.45
C ARG A 54 3.73 -12.23 14.87
N ASN A 55 3.62 -10.91 15.00
CA ASN A 55 3.48 -10.22 16.27
C ASN A 55 2.00 -10.10 16.61
N ASP A 56 1.62 -10.59 17.79
CA ASP A 56 0.26 -10.63 18.33
C ASP A 56 -0.09 -9.40 19.17
N LYS A 57 0.84 -8.45 19.32
CA LYS A 57 0.58 -7.17 19.98
C LYS A 57 -0.55 -6.42 19.26
N SER A 58 -1.54 -6.00 20.04
CA SER A 58 -2.72 -5.25 19.57
C SER A 58 -2.40 -3.97 18.79
N THR A 59 -1.22 -3.38 19.01
CA THR A 59 -0.77 -2.16 18.33
C THR A 59 -0.08 -2.41 16.98
N THR A 60 0.15 -3.67 16.61
CA THR A 60 0.79 -4.03 15.35
C THR A 60 -0.27 -4.41 14.31
N PRO A 61 -0.27 -3.80 13.12
CA PRO A 61 -1.14 -4.23 12.03
C PRO A 61 -0.98 -5.72 11.72
N GLU A 62 -2.10 -6.41 11.56
CA GLU A 62 -2.08 -7.84 11.25
C GLU A 62 -1.47 -8.12 9.88
N HIS A 63 -1.63 -7.19 8.93
CA HIS A 63 -1.11 -7.31 7.58
C HIS A 63 -0.16 -6.15 7.26
N TYR A 64 0.81 -6.39 6.39
CA TYR A 64 1.73 -5.37 5.89
C TYR A 64 2.14 -5.64 4.45
N LEU A 65 2.44 -4.56 3.73
CA LEU A 65 3.03 -4.63 2.39
C LEU A 65 4.56 -4.56 2.51
N GLN A 66 5.22 -5.53 1.88
CA GLN A 66 6.67 -5.60 1.81
C GLN A 66 7.13 -5.51 0.36
N ALA A 67 8.03 -4.58 0.06
CA ALA A 67 8.67 -4.45 -1.23
C ALA A 67 9.57 -5.66 -1.51
N SER A 68 9.66 -6.05 -2.77
CA SER A 68 10.54 -7.15 -3.16
C SER A 68 12.03 -6.84 -3.03
N LYS A 69 12.40 -5.59 -3.30
CA LYS A 69 13.76 -5.11 -3.15
C LYS A 69 14.10 -4.96 -1.67
N ASP A 70 15.17 -5.64 -1.28
CA ASP A 70 15.72 -5.66 0.08
C ASP A 70 14.73 -6.09 1.18
N SER A 71 13.60 -6.72 0.79
CA SER A 71 12.51 -7.11 1.70
C SER A 71 12.04 -5.97 2.61
N MET A 72 12.03 -4.75 2.09
CA MET A 72 11.70 -3.55 2.86
C MET A 72 10.20 -3.50 3.17
N ASN A 73 9.85 -3.33 4.45
CA ASN A 73 8.44 -3.12 4.82
C ASN A 73 8.02 -1.71 4.40
N LEU A 74 7.10 -1.61 3.45
CA LEU A 74 6.53 -0.34 3.00
C LEU A 74 5.66 0.26 4.10
N THR A 75 4.67 -0.50 4.57
CA THR A 75 3.74 -0.09 5.63
C THR A 75 3.01 -1.28 6.22
N GLY A 76 2.61 -1.16 7.49
CA GLY A 76 1.50 -1.95 8.03
C GLY A 76 0.16 -1.44 7.48
N LEU A 77 -0.84 -2.33 7.41
CA LEU A 77 -2.19 -2.03 6.95
C LEU A 77 -3.14 -1.94 8.16
N PHE A 78 -3.31 -0.74 8.67
CA PHE A 78 -4.23 -0.44 9.77
C PHE A 78 -5.67 -0.52 9.28
N HIS A 79 -6.55 -1.10 10.10
CA HIS A 79 -7.97 -1.33 9.76
C HIS A 79 -8.19 -2.21 8.53
N TYR A 80 -7.27 -3.13 8.26
CA TYR A 80 -7.43 -4.11 7.20
C TYR A 80 -8.62 -5.07 7.46
N TRP A 81 -8.84 -5.40 8.74
CA TRP A 81 -10.02 -6.11 9.22
C TRP A 81 -10.83 -5.20 10.14
N GLU A 82 -12.15 -5.22 10.01
CA GLU A 82 -13.11 -4.62 10.93
C GLU A 82 -14.21 -5.66 11.21
N ASP A 83 -14.53 -5.88 12.49
CA ASP A 83 -15.54 -6.87 12.93
C ASP A 83 -15.40 -8.27 12.30
N GLY A 84 -14.15 -8.73 12.16
CA GLY A 84 -13.82 -10.06 11.59
C GLY A 84 -14.00 -10.16 10.08
N LYS A 85 -14.22 -9.05 9.37
CA LYS A 85 -14.39 -8.99 7.91
C LYS A 85 -13.40 -8.02 7.28
N MET A 86 -13.03 -8.28 6.03
CA MET A 86 -12.14 -7.39 5.28
C MET A 86 -12.88 -6.06 5.08
N SER A 87 -12.27 -4.95 5.52
CA SER A 87 -12.94 -3.63 5.56
C SER A 87 -13.14 -3.02 4.17
N GLY A 88 -12.31 -3.41 3.21
CA GLY A 88 -12.20 -2.78 1.89
C GLY A 88 -11.45 -1.46 1.89
N PHE A 89 -11.18 -0.87 3.05
CA PHE A 89 -10.46 0.39 3.18
C PHE A 89 -9.51 0.34 4.38
N CYS A 90 -8.22 0.45 4.11
CA CYS A 90 -7.20 0.47 5.16
C CYS A 90 -6.27 1.66 4.99
N SER A 91 -5.43 1.88 5.99
CA SER A 91 -4.47 2.98 6.00
C SER A 91 -3.08 2.51 6.42
N GLY A 92 -2.08 3.33 6.15
CA GLY A 92 -0.69 3.04 6.44
C GLY A 92 0.17 4.29 6.37
N TYR A 93 1.42 4.19 6.77
CA TYR A 93 2.36 5.30 6.68
C TYR A 93 3.79 4.77 6.67
N PRO A 94 4.75 5.54 6.15
CA PRO A 94 6.13 5.12 6.17
C PRO A 94 6.69 5.00 7.59
N SER A 95 7.70 4.14 7.75
CA SER A 95 8.46 4.05 8.99
C SER A 95 9.08 5.40 9.37
N THR A 96 9.02 5.75 10.65
CA THR A 96 9.68 6.96 11.20
C THR A 96 11.15 6.76 11.49
N LYS A 97 11.69 5.55 11.28
CA LYS A 97 13.11 5.26 11.49
C LYS A 97 13.92 5.75 10.29
N GLU A 98 15.03 6.42 10.56
CA GLU A 98 15.96 6.89 9.52
C GLU A 98 16.73 5.73 8.86
N ILE A 99 16.95 4.65 9.60
CA ILE A 99 17.64 3.44 9.16
C ILE A 99 16.72 2.23 9.34
N PHE A 100 16.60 1.39 8.31
CA PHE A 100 15.78 0.18 8.36
C PHE A 100 16.47 -1.00 9.04
N ASP A 101 17.75 -1.20 8.74
CA ASP A 101 18.56 -2.30 9.25
C ASP A 101 19.76 -1.72 10.00
N ASN A 102 19.80 -1.91 11.32
CA ASN A 102 20.89 -1.40 12.17
C ASN A 102 22.25 -2.06 11.86
N LYS A 103 22.28 -3.27 11.29
CA LYS A 103 23.51 -3.98 10.92
C LYS A 103 24.04 -3.49 9.58
N LYS A 104 23.18 -3.41 8.56
CA LYS A 104 23.56 -2.96 7.22
C LYS A 104 23.56 -1.44 7.06
N LYS A 105 23.05 -0.71 8.05
CA LYS A 105 22.85 0.75 8.04
C LYS A 105 22.12 1.24 6.79
N THR A 106 21.18 0.44 6.28
CA THR A 106 20.42 0.76 5.07
C THR A 106 19.52 1.98 5.34
N PRO A 107 19.71 3.11 4.63
CA PRO A 107 18.86 4.28 4.79
C PRO A 107 17.41 3.98 4.44
N ASN A 108 16.48 4.61 5.15
CA ASN A 108 15.06 4.57 4.81
C ASN A 108 14.75 5.62 3.72
N PRO A 109 14.48 5.21 2.46
CA PRO A 109 14.16 6.16 1.40
C PRO A 109 12.89 6.99 1.66
N PHE A 110 12.04 6.57 2.60
CA PHE A 110 10.82 7.28 2.98
C PHE A 110 11.01 8.20 4.20
N TYR A 111 12.21 8.31 4.77
CA TYR A 111 12.40 9.05 6.02
C TYR A 111 11.99 10.52 5.89
N GLU A 112 12.35 11.19 4.80
CA GLU A 112 11.92 12.58 4.52
C GLU A 112 10.41 12.71 4.35
N ASN A 113 9.75 11.62 3.92
CA ASN A 113 8.32 11.53 3.68
C ASN A 113 7.55 10.85 4.82
N ARG A 114 8.17 10.63 6.00
CA ARG A 114 7.60 9.87 7.13
C ARG A 114 6.29 10.41 7.72
N ASN A 115 5.92 11.62 7.36
CA ASN A 115 4.68 12.29 7.76
C ASN A 115 3.56 12.16 6.72
N ASP A 116 3.82 11.51 5.59
CA ASP A 116 2.81 11.19 4.59
C ASP A 116 1.90 10.06 5.08
N ALA A 117 0.68 10.04 4.56
CA ALA A 117 -0.28 8.97 4.79
C ALA A 117 -0.50 8.16 3.52
N PHE A 118 -0.71 6.86 3.69
CA PHE A 118 -1.15 5.95 2.65
C PHE A 118 -2.59 5.55 2.93
N LEU A 119 -3.47 5.75 1.96
CA LEU A 119 -4.82 5.21 2.00
C LEU A 119 -4.95 4.12 0.95
N PHE A 120 -5.72 3.10 1.26
CA PHE A 120 -5.87 1.92 0.43
C PHE A 120 -7.33 1.59 0.18
N ILE A 121 -7.61 1.14 -1.05
CA ILE A 121 -8.86 0.46 -1.41
C ILE A 121 -8.51 -0.98 -1.74
N ILE A 122 -9.15 -1.92 -1.07
CA ILE A 122 -8.89 -3.35 -1.20
C ILE A 122 -10.03 -3.97 -2.01
N TYR A 123 -9.69 -4.69 -3.07
CA TYR A 123 -10.64 -5.40 -3.91
C TYR A 123 -10.44 -6.89 -3.71
N TRP A 124 -11.53 -7.63 -3.56
CA TRP A 124 -11.55 -9.08 -3.44
C TRP A 124 -12.85 -9.63 -4.01
N ASP A 125 -12.84 -10.92 -4.36
CA ASP A 125 -14.06 -11.62 -4.73
C ASP A 125 -14.86 -11.93 -3.45
N LYS A 126 -16.04 -11.30 -3.30
CA LYS A 126 -16.91 -11.48 -2.14
C LYS A 126 -17.71 -12.78 -2.20
N GLU A 127 -17.82 -13.39 -3.37
CA GLU A 127 -18.56 -14.63 -3.60
C GLU A 127 -17.64 -15.86 -3.52
N ALA A 128 -16.33 -15.66 -3.68
CA ALA A 128 -15.33 -16.70 -3.47
C ALA A 128 -15.44 -17.30 -2.07
N GLN A 129 -15.65 -18.62 -2.01
CA GLN A 129 -15.70 -19.38 -0.77
C GLN A 129 -14.29 -19.72 -0.25
N GLU A 130 -13.44 -18.70 -0.10
CA GLU A 130 -12.14 -18.86 0.57
C GLU A 130 -12.31 -18.69 2.09
N PRO A 131 -11.71 -19.56 2.93
CA PRO A 131 -11.77 -19.42 4.39
C PRO A 131 -11.24 -18.07 4.89
N ILE A 132 -10.29 -17.50 4.16
CA ILE A 132 -9.76 -16.15 4.37
C ILE A 132 -9.68 -15.50 2.98
N PRO A 133 -10.47 -14.44 2.70
CA PRO A 133 -10.44 -13.79 1.41
C PRO A 133 -9.07 -13.17 1.15
N THR A 134 -8.54 -13.40 -0.05
CA THR A 134 -7.29 -12.78 -0.50
C THR A 134 -7.57 -11.69 -1.53
N PRO A 135 -7.03 -10.46 -1.39
CA PRO A 135 -7.28 -9.39 -2.34
C PRO A 135 -6.90 -9.76 -3.78
N THR A 136 -7.74 -9.39 -4.73
CA THR A 136 -7.47 -9.48 -6.17
C THR A 136 -6.71 -8.25 -6.67
N ALA A 137 -6.95 -7.10 -6.05
CA ALA A 137 -6.22 -5.87 -6.31
C ALA A 137 -6.22 -4.94 -5.09
N ILE A 138 -5.28 -4.01 -5.09
CA ILE A 138 -5.13 -2.97 -4.08
C ILE A 138 -4.88 -1.66 -4.80
N GLU A 139 -5.65 -0.62 -4.52
CA GLU A 139 -5.28 0.75 -4.87
C GLU A 139 -4.64 1.43 -3.67
N MET A 140 -3.65 2.28 -3.94
CA MET A 140 -2.99 3.10 -2.93
C MET A 140 -2.94 4.55 -3.41
N ILE A 141 -3.31 5.48 -2.54
CA ILE A 141 -3.04 6.92 -2.72
C ILE A 141 -2.13 7.41 -1.61
N VAL A 142 -1.19 8.28 -1.97
CA VAL A 142 -0.24 8.89 -1.03
C VAL A 142 -0.62 10.33 -0.80
N LEU A 143 -0.91 10.67 0.45
CA LEU A 143 -1.31 12.01 0.88
C LEU A 143 -0.14 12.69 1.59
N GLN A 144 0.23 13.88 1.15
CA GLN A 144 1.40 14.60 1.66
C GLN A 144 1.18 15.15 3.07
N ASN A 145 2.08 14.86 4.02
CA ASN A 145 2.10 15.43 5.37
C ASN A 145 0.79 15.28 6.18
N THR A 146 0.03 14.22 5.94
CA THR A 146 -1.31 14.01 6.53
C THR A 146 -1.39 12.86 7.52
N LYS A 147 -0.26 12.25 7.92
CA LYS A 147 -0.24 11.09 8.84
C LYS A 147 -1.07 11.30 10.11
N VAL A 148 -1.06 12.50 10.68
CA VAL A 148 -1.82 12.84 11.90
C VAL A 148 -3.35 12.83 11.70
N LEU A 149 -3.81 12.98 10.46
CA LEU A 149 -5.23 12.99 10.07
C LEU A 149 -5.63 11.73 9.28
N ILE A 150 -4.78 10.70 9.29
CA ILE A 150 -4.95 9.54 8.41
C ILE A 150 -6.30 8.83 8.59
N ASP A 151 -6.80 8.73 9.83
CA ASP A 151 -8.08 8.08 10.10
C ASP A 151 -9.27 8.92 9.59
N ALA A 152 -9.17 10.24 9.67
CA ALA A 152 -10.17 11.14 9.11
C ALA A 152 -10.21 11.02 7.59
N TYR A 153 -9.04 10.98 6.94
CA TYR A 153 -8.98 10.81 5.48
C TYR A 153 -9.35 9.39 5.02
N ARG A 154 -9.07 8.34 5.81
CA ARG A 154 -9.59 6.99 5.54
C ARG A 154 -11.12 6.98 5.58
N LYS A 155 -11.73 7.62 6.57
CA LYS A 155 -13.19 7.76 6.64
C LYS A 155 -13.75 8.59 5.47
N GLN A 156 -13.07 9.66 5.08
CA GLN A 156 -13.45 10.45 3.90
C GLN A 156 -13.40 9.59 2.62
N LEU A 157 -12.36 8.77 2.45
CA LEU A 157 -12.24 7.82 1.34
C LEU A 157 -13.40 6.81 1.32
N MET A 158 -13.76 6.23 2.47
CA MET A 158 -14.89 5.31 2.60
C MET A 158 -16.23 5.95 2.21
N LEU A 159 -16.38 7.26 2.42
CA LEU A 159 -17.60 8.02 2.13
C LEU A 159 -17.60 8.62 0.70
N GLY A 160 -16.65 8.24 -0.16
CA GLY A 160 -16.56 8.73 -1.55
C GLY A 160 -15.96 10.13 -1.68
N GLY A 161 -15.37 10.69 -0.61
CA GLY A 161 -14.83 12.05 -0.62
C GLY A 161 -13.52 12.24 -1.39
N PHE A 162 -13.08 11.23 -2.14
CA PHE A 162 -11.94 11.27 -3.08
C PHE A 162 -12.34 10.76 -4.48
N ASP A 163 -13.63 10.56 -4.76
CA ASP A 163 -14.07 9.90 -6.00
C ASP A 163 -13.66 10.67 -7.26
N GLU A 164 -13.74 12.00 -7.24
CA GLU A 164 -13.31 12.85 -8.34
C GLU A 164 -11.80 12.74 -8.58
N GLU A 165 -10.99 12.89 -7.52
CA GLU A 165 -9.54 12.77 -7.61
C GLU A 165 -9.09 11.38 -8.04
N LEU A 166 -9.73 10.33 -7.52
CA LEU A 166 -9.45 8.94 -7.92
C LEU A 166 -9.79 8.70 -9.38
N ASN A 167 -10.92 9.20 -9.87
CA ASN A 167 -11.29 9.07 -11.28
C ASN A 167 -10.28 9.77 -12.19
N MET A 168 -9.82 10.97 -11.82
CA MET A 168 -8.76 11.66 -12.54
C MET A 168 -7.44 10.87 -12.52
N LEU A 169 -7.01 10.41 -11.34
CA LEU A 169 -5.75 9.65 -11.18
C LEU A 169 -5.77 8.34 -11.94
N ARG A 170 -6.89 7.60 -11.92
CA ARG A 170 -7.10 6.38 -12.71
C ARG A 170 -6.99 6.65 -14.20
N GLY A 171 -7.58 7.75 -14.69
CA GLY A 171 -7.50 8.14 -16.11
C GLY A 171 -6.10 8.60 -16.54
N GLN A 172 -5.29 9.13 -15.63
CA GLN A 172 -3.91 9.55 -15.88
C GLN A 172 -2.89 8.44 -15.68
N ALA A 173 -3.27 7.35 -14.99
CA ALA A 173 -2.34 6.30 -14.60
C ALA A 173 -1.77 5.57 -15.82
N LYS A 174 -0.46 5.37 -15.82
CA LYS A 174 0.27 4.72 -16.90
C LYS A 174 0.86 3.40 -16.41
N PRO A 175 1.01 2.40 -17.29
CA PRO A 175 1.76 1.19 -16.97
C PRO A 175 3.20 1.53 -16.58
N ILE A 176 3.66 0.97 -15.47
CA ILE A 176 5.05 1.13 -15.02
C ILE A 176 5.99 0.07 -15.60
N PHE A 177 5.44 -1.06 -16.05
CA PHE A 177 6.17 -2.19 -16.61
C PHE A 177 5.28 -2.89 -17.65
N LYS A 178 5.90 -3.34 -18.74
CA LYS A 178 5.24 -4.20 -19.73
C LYS A 178 5.52 -5.64 -19.34
N TYR A 179 4.55 -6.29 -18.70
CA TYR A 179 4.61 -7.70 -18.34
C TYR A 179 4.53 -8.61 -19.56
#